data_AF-A0A3B9C3C5-F1
#
_entry.id   AF-A0A3B9C3C5-F1
#
_cell.length_a   1.000
_cell.length_b   1.000
_cell.length_c   1.000
_cell.angle_alpha   90.00
_cell.angle_beta   90.00
_cell.angle_gamma   90.00
#
_symmetry.space_group_name_H-M   'P 1'
#
loop_
_entity.id
_entity.type
_entity.pdbx_description
1 polymer ?
#
loop_
_entity_poly.entity_id
_entity_poly.type
_entity_poly.pdbx_seq_one_letter_code
_entity_poly.pdbx_strand_id
1 'polypeptide(L)'
;AIHNANGGSDPYEVSFFNQLNAMLGQHTSYPGANIDRVKSSGSWKSEVDARLKTSVNMGMALVSKTSGDNVNLDIYFGQTTTITKDLKYTIYLIENNLPQSAQGQTSAGPGYMHEHVFRNYLNANMQGDDFTWTGGQKYTKLSLKNLNIAGQYKDKNNMKLLVIVHTPGKVGDAGVEIVNAQECGLNEIKKWN
;
A
#
# COMPACT_ATOMS: atom_id res chain seq x y z
N ALA A 1 -1.20 -0.29 -9.32
CA ALA A 1 -0.85 1.03 -9.89
C ALA A 1 -1.69 2.14 -9.24
N ILE A 2 -1.21 3.38 -9.25
CA ILE A 2 -2.03 4.55 -8.86
C ILE A 2 -2.35 5.29 -10.17
N HIS A 3 -3.64 5.46 -10.47
CA HIS A 3 -4.09 6.10 -11.70
C HIS A 3 -4.16 7.62 -11.53
N ASN A 4 -3.69 8.34 -12.55
CA ASN A 4 -3.64 9.80 -12.55
C ASN A 4 -5.05 10.39 -12.69
N ALA A 5 -5.33 11.46 -11.95
CA ALA A 5 -6.58 12.21 -12.06
C ALA A 5 -6.52 13.24 -13.20
N ASN A 6 -6.71 12.78 -14.44
CA ASN A 6 -6.72 13.63 -15.65
C ASN A 6 -8.14 14.02 -16.09
N GLY A 7 -8.97 14.48 -15.15
CA GLY A 7 -10.25 15.11 -15.49
C GLY A 7 -11.40 14.14 -15.83
N GLY A 8 -11.45 12.94 -15.21
CA GLY A 8 -12.68 12.16 -15.14
C GLY A 8 -12.90 11.08 -16.20
N SER A 9 -11.93 10.80 -17.06
CA SER A 9 -12.05 9.72 -18.05
C SER A 9 -11.54 8.36 -17.56
N ASP A 10 -10.68 8.34 -16.53
CA ASP A 10 -10.15 7.10 -15.96
C ASP A 10 -11.05 6.63 -14.81
N PRO A 11 -11.73 5.46 -14.92
CA PRO A 11 -12.62 4.95 -13.88
C PRO A 11 -11.88 4.50 -12.60
N TYR A 12 -10.56 4.57 -12.58
CA TYR A 12 -9.70 4.15 -11.48
C TYR A 12 -8.96 5.32 -10.81
N GLU A 13 -9.24 6.56 -11.21
CA GLU A 13 -8.71 7.74 -10.54
C GLU A 13 -9.22 7.85 -9.10
N VAL A 14 -8.40 8.47 -8.24
CA VAL A 14 -8.77 8.79 -6.86
C VAL A 14 -8.81 10.31 -6.69
N SER A 15 -9.81 10.82 -5.97
CA SER A 15 -10.06 12.27 -5.83
C SER A 15 -8.90 13.03 -5.15
N PHE A 16 -8.11 12.34 -4.34
CA PHE A 16 -6.96 12.88 -3.63
C PHE A 16 -5.61 12.60 -4.33
N PHE A 17 -5.63 12.19 -5.61
CA PHE A 17 -4.43 11.84 -6.37
C PHE A 17 -3.33 12.92 -6.27
N ASN A 18 -3.66 14.20 -6.42
CA ASN A 18 -2.67 15.28 -6.39
C ASN A 18 -1.96 15.39 -5.04
N GLN A 19 -2.69 15.19 -3.94
CA GLN A 19 -2.11 15.18 -2.60
C GLN A 19 -1.18 13.97 -2.43
N LEU A 20 -1.62 12.80 -2.91
CA LEU A 20 -0.82 11.58 -2.89
C LEU A 20 0.45 11.73 -3.75
N ASN A 21 0.35 12.28 -4.95
CA ASN A 21 1.47 12.50 -5.86
C ASN A 21 2.51 13.46 -5.25
N ALA A 22 2.06 14.52 -4.57
CA ALA A 22 2.94 15.43 -3.85
C ALA A 22 3.74 14.72 -2.73
N MET A 23 3.11 13.79 -2.01
CA MET A 23 3.77 12.94 -1.01
C MET A 23 4.73 11.92 -1.62
N LEU A 24 4.48 11.53 -2.87
CA LEU A 24 5.22 10.54 -3.64
C LEU A 24 6.32 11.15 -4.53
N GLY A 25 6.73 12.41 -4.29
CA GLY A 25 7.85 13.02 -4.99
C GLY A 25 7.49 13.63 -6.35
N GLN A 26 6.20 13.95 -6.53
CA GLN A 26 5.63 14.69 -7.66
C GLN A 26 6.05 14.10 -9.01
N HIS A 27 5.42 12.99 -9.41
CA HIS A 27 5.58 12.46 -10.76
C HIS A 27 4.91 13.40 -11.77
N THR A 28 5.65 13.77 -12.81
CA THR A 28 5.20 14.67 -13.89
C THR A 28 5.03 13.94 -15.23
N SER A 29 5.37 12.66 -15.28
CA SER A 29 5.27 11.79 -16.44
C SER A 29 4.83 10.39 -16.01
N TYR A 30 4.10 9.69 -16.87
CA TYR A 30 3.61 8.33 -16.61
C TYR A 30 3.98 7.38 -17.76
N PRO A 31 4.27 6.10 -17.45
CA PRO A 31 4.32 5.52 -16.10
C PRO A 31 5.57 5.98 -15.33
N GLY A 32 5.40 6.18 -14.01
CA GLY A 32 6.47 6.53 -13.06
C GLY A 32 6.37 5.64 -11.83
N ALA A 33 7.46 5.47 -11.10
CA ALA A 33 7.51 4.58 -9.94
C ALA A 33 8.28 5.18 -8.77
N ASN A 34 7.93 4.73 -7.57
CA ASN A 34 8.76 4.86 -6.39
C ASN A 34 9.14 3.46 -5.91
N ILE A 35 10.43 3.20 -5.75
CA ILE A 35 10.95 1.96 -5.20
C ILE A 35 11.43 2.27 -3.78
N ASP A 36 10.79 1.64 -2.78
CA ASP A 36 11.09 1.87 -1.36
C ASP A 36 11.07 3.37 -0.98
N ARG A 37 10.00 4.05 -1.41
CA ARG A 37 9.79 5.50 -1.22
C ARG A 37 10.93 6.38 -1.75
N VAL A 38 11.66 5.90 -2.74
CA VAL A 38 12.58 6.70 -3.55
C VAL A 38 12.07 6.77 -4.99
N LYS A 39 12.03 7.98 -5.56
CA LYS A 39 11.63 8.19 -6.94
C LYS A 39 12.61 7.48 -7.88
N SER A 40 12.07 6.58 -8.70
CA SER A 40 12.86 5.74 -9.59
C SER A 40 13.44 6.54 -10.76
N SER A 41 14.60 6.11 -11.25
CA SER A 41 15.22 6.60 -12.50
C SER A 41 14.69 5.93 -13.78
N GLY A 42 13.94 4.84 -13.65
CA GLY A 42 13.43 4.00 -14.75
C GLY A 42 14.02 2.58 -14.76
N SER A 43 15.07 2.34 -13.97
CA SER A 43 15.74 1.03 -13.87
C SER A 43 15.08 0.12 -12.82
N TRP A 44 13.76 -0.04 -12.90
CA TRP A 44 12.93 -0.57 -11.80
C TRP A 44 13.38 -1.94 -11.29
N LYS A 45 13.71 -2.86 -12.19
CA LYS A 45 14.15 -4.20 -11.79
C LYS A 45 15.42 -4.15 -10.93
N SER A 46 16.43 -3.41 -11.38
CA SER A 46 17.70 -3.29 -10.65
C SER A 46 17.51 -2.57 -9.32
N GLU A 47 16.67 -1.53 -9.28
CA GLU A 47 16.33 -0.80 -8.06
C GLU A 47 15.60 -1.70 -7.06
N VAL A 48 14.63 -2.51 -7.51
CA VAL A 48 13.93 -3.50 -6.67
C VAL A 48 14.89 -4.56 -6.16
N ASP A 49 15.69 -5.16 -7.05
CA ASP A 49 16.67 -6.19 -6.69
C ASP A 49 17.69 -5.67 -5.67
N ALA A 50 18.06 -4.39 -5.73
CA ALA A 50 18.93 -3.76 -4.74
C ALA A 50 18.25 -3.65 -3.37
N ARG A 51 16.97 -3.26 -3.32
CA ARG A 51 16.21 -3.16 -2.07
C ARG A 51 15.96 -4.52 -1.43
N LEU A 52 15.66 -5.54 -2.22
CA LEU A 52 15.44 -6.91 -1.73
C LEU A 52 16.68 -7.56 -1.11
N LYS A 53 17.88 -7.03 -1.36
CA LYS A 53 19.13 -7.49 -0.73
C LYS A 53 19.37 -6.88 0.65
N THR A 54 18.59 -5.89 1.05
CA THR A 54 18.73 -5.26 2.37
C THR A 54 18.14 -6.14 3.46
N SER A 55 18.75 -6.13 4.65
CA SER A 55 18.28 -6.91 5.79
C SER A 55 16.99 -6.32 6.35
N VAL A 56 15.95 -7.15 6.49
CA VAL A 56 14.67 -6.76 7.08
C VAL A 56 14.67 -7.12 8.57
N ASN A 57 14.44 -6.12 9.43
CA ASN A 57 14.43 -6.30 10.90
C ASN A 57 13.02 -6.44 11.50
N MET A 58 12.00 -6.44 10.66
CA MET A 58 10.60 -6.50 11.05
C MET A 58 9.90 -7.61 10.27
N GLY A 59 9.11 -8.44 10.93
CA GLY A 59 8.15 -9.35 10.29
C GLY A 59 6.72 -8.85 10.50
N MET A 60 5.81 -9.20 9.60
CA MET A 60 4.38 -8.90 9.75
C MET A 60 3.49 -10.09 9.47
N ALA A 61 2.41 -10.25 10.23
CA ALA A 61 1.32 -11.17 9.91
C ALA A 61 -0.03 -10.43 9.97
N LEU A 62 -0.96 -10.81 9.10
CA LEU A 62 -2.24 -10.12 8.93
C LEU A 62 -3.40 -11.09 9.12
N VAL A 63 -4.44 -10.66 9.81
CA VAL A 63 -5.72 -11.38 9.90
C VAL A 63 -6.82 -10.40 9.54
N SER A 64 -7.42 -10.61 8.36
CA SER A 64 -8.54 -9.82 7.86
C SER A 64 -9.84 -10.58 8.04
N LYS A 65 -10.90 -9.91 8.46
CA LYS A 65 -12.27 -10.44 8.50
C LYS A 65 -13.25 -9.36 8.08
N THR A 66 -14.19 -9.73 7.23
CA THR A 66 -15.19 -8.80 6.69
C THR A 66 -16.60 -9.16 7.13
N SER A 67 -17.44 -8.14 7.27
CA SER A 67 -18.87 -8.27 7.56
C SER A 67 -19.61 -7.13 6.88
N GLY A 68 -20.34 -7.43 5.80
CA GLY A 68 -20.74 -6.38 4.85
C GLY A 68 -19.51 -5.60 4.39
N ASP A 69 -19.60 -4.29 4.20
CA ASP A 69 -18.48 -3.44 3.77
C ASP A 69 -17.55 -2.98 4.90
N ASN A 70 -17.65 -3.61 6.07
CA ASN A 70 -16.73 -3.38 7.17
C ASN A 70 -15.63 -4.44 7.18
N VAL A 71 -14.39 -3.99 7.31
CA VAL A 71 -13.20 -4.81 7.46
C VAL A 71 -12.67 -4.64 8.88
N ASN A 72 -12.43 -5.76 9.56
CA ASN A 72 -11.61 -5.82 10.76
C ASN A 72 -10.25 -6.38 10.36
N LEU A 73 -9.19 -5.70 10.79
CA LEU A 73 -7.80 -6.07 10.47
C LEU A 73 -7.00 -6.11 11.76
N ASP A 74 -6.48 -7.30 12.07
CA ASP A 74 -5.44 -7.46 13.07
C ASP A 74 -4.09 -7.54 12.37
N ILE A 75 -3.14 -6.73 12.84
CA ILE A 75 -1.78 -6.65 12.34
C ILE A 75 -0.84 -7.02 13.47
N TYR A 76 0.03 -7.99 13.20
CA TYR A 76 1.03 -8.48 14.14
C TYR A 76 2.40 -8.05 13.63
N PHE A 77 3.16 -7.36 14.47
CA PHE A 77 4.49 -6.86 14.16
C PHE A 77 5.51 -7.56 15.05
N GLY A 78 6.47 -8.24 14.42
CA GLY A 78 7.61 -8.87 15.07
C GLY A 78 8.87 -8.11 14.71
N GLN A 79 9.86 -8.12 15.60
CA GLN A 79 11.18 -7.55 15.31
C GLN A 79 12.27 -8.57 15.66
N THR A 80 13.29 -8.65 14.81
CA THR A 80 14.49 -9.48 15.07
C THR A 80 15.56 -8.71 15.84
N THR A 81 15.55 -7.39 15.71
CA THR A 81 16.41 -6.45 16.43
C THR A 81 15.60 -5.22 16.84
N THR A 82 16.05 -4.50 17.87
CA THR A 82 15.36 -3.29 18.32
C THR A 82 15.34 -2.23 17.23
N ILE A 83 14.14 -1.80 16.83
CA ILE A 83 13.96 -0.68 15.89
C ILE A 83 13.75 0.61 16.69
N THR A 84 14.71 1.54 16.60
CA THR A 84 14.72 2.79 17.39
C THR A 84 14.18 4.02 16.64
N LYS A 85 13.84 3.86 15.35
CA LYS A 85 13.31 4.95 14.53
C LYS A 85 11.81 5.14 14.78
N ASP A 86 11.32 6.36 14.59
CA ASP A 86 9.89 6.62 14.55
C ASP A 86 9.26 5.92 13.35
N LEU A 87 8.10 5.32 13.57
CA LEU A 87 7.41 4.52 12.57
C LEU A 87 5.97 4.99 12.42
N LYS A 88 5.49 4.88 11.19
CA LYS A 88 4.07 4.99 10.83
C LYS A 88 3.65 3.73 10.10
N TYR A 89 2.37 3.45 10.14
CA TYR A 89 1.77 2.41 9.29
C TYR A 89 0.70 3.02 8.38
N THR A 90 0.67 2.54 7.14
CA THR A 90 -0.36 2.89 6.17
C THR A 90 -0.99 1.63 5.59
N ILE A 91 -2.31 1.67 5.41
CA ILE A 91 -3.12 0.57 4.90
C ILE A 91 -3.74 1.03 3.60
N TYR A 92 -3.29 0.44 2.51
CA TYR A 92 -3.86 0.66 1.19
C TYR A 92 -4.86 -0.43 0.87
N LEU A 93 -5.98 0.01 0.33
CA LEU A 93 -6.95 -0.82 -0.32
C LEU A 93 -6.59 -0.90 -1.81
N ILE A 94 -6.37 -2.11 -2.31
CA ILE A 94 -6.03 -2.36 -3.70
C ILE A 94 -6.97 -3.37 -4.32
N GLU A 95 -7.16 -3.30 -5.64
CA GLU A 95 -8.05 -4.19 -6.40
C GLU A 95 -7.31 -4.81 -7.58
N ASN A 96 -7.49 -6.12 -7.74
CA ASN A 96 -6.95 -6.91 -8.85
C ASN A 96 -8.03 -7.14 -9.92
N ASN A 97 -7.64 -7.72 -11.06
CA ASN A 97 -8.57 -8.12 -12.12
C ASN A 97 -9.55 -7.01 -12.53
N LEU A 98 -9.08 -5.76 -12.65
CA LEU A 98 -9.91 -4.66 -13.12
C LEU A 98 -9.87 -4.57 -14.65
N PRO A 99 -11.01 -4.53 -15.35
CA PRO A 99 -11.00 -4.46 -16.81
C PRO A 99 -10.41 -3.15 -17.30
N GLN A 100 -10.09 -3.05 -18.58
CA GLN A 100 -9.67 -1.77 -19.15
C GLN A 100 -10.80 -0.73 -19.08
N SER A 101 -10.42 0.55 -19.08
CA SER A 101 -11.36 1.63 -19.36
C SER A 101 -11.96 1.47 -20.77
N ALA A 102 -13.08 2.15 -21.05
CA ALA A 102 -13.76 2.03 -22.34
C ALA A 102 -12.87 2.42 -23.54
N GLN A 103 -11.86 3.26 -23.32
CA GLN A 103 -10.88 3.68 -24.34
C GLN A 103 -9.74 2.67 -24.53
N GLY A 104 -9.69 1.61 -23.71
CA GLY A 104 -8.61 0.64 -23.68
C GLY A 104 -7.36 1.17 -22.97
N GLN A 105 -6.49 0.24 -22.56
CA GLN A 105 -5.14 0.57 -22.11
C GLN A 105 -4.21 0.58 -23.33
N THR A 106 -3.53 1.70 -23.58
CA THR A 106 -2.58 1.82 -24.70
C THR A 106 -1.52 0.72 -24.64
N SER A 107 -1.27 0.08 -25.78
CA SER A 107 -0.29 -1.02 -25.94
C SER A 107 -0.57 -2.27 -25.10
N ALA A 108 -1.77 -2.42 -24.55
CA ALA A 108 -2.18 -3.65 -23.89
C ALA A 108 -2.73 -4.67 -24.90
N GLY A 109 -2.49 -5.96 -24.63
CA GLY A 109 -3.07 -7.05 -25.41
C GLY A 109 -4.59 -7.19 -25.16
N PRO A 110 -5.31 -7.90 -26.05
CA PRO A 110 -6.70 -8.25 -25.81
C PRO A 110 -6.88 -8.97 -24.46
N GLY A 111 -7.91 -8.58 -23.71
CA GLY A 111 -8.21 -9.19 -22.40
C GLY A 111 -7.27 -8.79 -21.26
N TYR A 112 -6.39 -7.80 -21.44
CA TYR A 112 -5.59 -7.27 -20.34
C TYR A 112 -6.48 -6.73 -19.21
N MET A 113 -6.06 -7.01 -17.98
CA MET A 113 -6.68 -6.57 -16.74
C MET A 113 -5.63 -5.82 -15.89
N HIS A 114 -6.04 -4.75 -15.25
CA HIS A 114 -5.22 -4.04 -14.28
C HIS A 114 -5.11 -4.84 -12.99
N GLU A 115 -3.89 -4.89 -12.45
CA GLU A 115 -3.56 -5.55 -11.19
C GLU A 115 -3.11 -4.54 -10.14
N HIS A 116 -3.40 -4.84 -8.88
CA HIS A 116 -2.99 -4.08 -7.70
C HIS A 116 -3.30 -2.59 -7.81
N VAL A 117 -4.47 -2.24 -8.38
CA VAL A 117 -4.91 -0.85 -8.55
C VAL A 117 -5.23 -0.26 -7.18
N PHE A 118 -4.59 0.86 -6.85
CA PHE A 118 -4.87 1.60 -5.63
C PHE A 118 -6.28 2.17 -5.67
N ARG A 119 -7.07 1.87 -4.63
CA ARG A 119 -8.47 2.31 -4.50
C ARG A 119 -8.64 3.35 -3.41
N ASN A 120 -8.01 3.12 -2.26
CA ASN A 120 -8.03 4.07 -1.16
C ASN A 120 -6.92 3.79 -0.13
N TYR A 121 -6.73 4.71 0.82
CA TYR A 121 -6.08 4.43 2.11
C TYR A 121 -7.14 4.34 3.20
N LEU A 122 -6.91 3.52 4.23
CA LEU A 122 -7.89 3.26 5.31
C LEU A 122 -7.55 3.94 6.65
N ASN A 123 -6.37 4.56 6.73
CA ASN A 123 -5.94 5.34 7.89
C ASN A 123 -6.70 6.66 8.02
N ALA A 124 -6.64 7.27 9.21
CA ALA A 124 -7.15 8.62 9.40
C ALA A 124 -6.29 9.67 8.65
N ASN A 125 -4.99 9.39 8.47
CA ASN A 125 -4.05 10.23 7.75
C ASN A 125 -3.46 9.50 6.54
N MET A 126 -3.46 10.15 5.36
CA MET A 126 -2.83 9.64 4.14
C MET A 126 -1.32 9.40 4.29
N GLN A 127 -0.66 10.08 5.23
CA GLN A 127 0.76 9.88 5.56
C GLN A 127 1.00 8.72 6.53
N GLY A 128 -0.05 7.98 6.89
CA GLY A 128 -0.02 6.92 7.89
C GLY A 128 -0.26 7.42 9.30
N ASP A 129 -0.75 6.50 10.14
CA ASP A 129 -0.96 6.72 11.56
C ASP A 129 0.29 6.31 12.35
N ASP A 130 0.47 6.86 13.54
CA ASP A 130 1.63 6.58 14.38
C ASP A 130 1.66 5.12 14.82
N PHE A 131 2.85 4.52 14.75
CA PHE A 131 3.10 3.17 15.23
C PHE A 131 3.86 3.22 16.55
N THR A 132 3.41 2.43 17.52
CA THR A 132 4.07 2.34 18.83
C THR A 132 4.36 0.88 19.16
N TRP A 133 5.62 0.59 19.48
CA TRP A 133 6.00 -0.72 20.02
C TRP A 133 5.42 -0.91 21.42
N THR A 134 4.66 -1.98 21.62
CA THR A 134 4.29 -2.42 22.96
C THR A 134 5.38 -3.36 23.47
N GLY A 135 6.24 -2.86 24.36
CA GLY A 135 7.33 -3.64 24.94
C GLY A 135 6.86 -4.87 25.71
N GLY A 136 7.78 -5.83 25.93
CA GLY A 136 7.55 -7.01 26.78
C GLY A 136 6.82 -8.19 26.12
N GLN A 137 6.51 -8.12 24.82
CA GLN A 137 5.86 -9.21 24.08
C GLN A 137 6.69 -9.65 22.87
N LYS A 138 6.48 -10.90 22.42
CA LYS A 138 7.10 -11.47 21.21
C LYS A 138 6.71 -10.69 19.93
N TYR A 139 5.57 -10.01 19.96
CA TYR A 139 5.07 -9.17 18.88
C TYR A 139 4.23 -8.03 19.47
N THR A 140 4.08 -6.94 18.72
CA THR A 140 3.06 -5.92 18.96
C THR A 140 1.84 -6.26 18.11
N LYS A 141 0.63 -6.18 18.69
CA LYS A 141 -0.63 -6.37 17.95
C LYS A 141 -1.36 -5.03 17.83
N LEU A 142 -1.72 -4.67 16.61
CA LEU A 142 -2.64 -3.57 16.31
C LEU A 142 -3.96 -4.16 15.82
N SER A 143 -5.07 -3.73 16.40
CA SER A 143 -6.42 -4.17 16.03
C SER A 143 -7.24 -3.00 15.52
N LEU A 144 -7.60 -3.04 14.24
CA LEU A 144 -8.43 -2.05 13.58
C LEU A 144 -9.80 -2.65 13.30
N LYS A 145 -10.87 -1.94 13.66
CA LYS A 145 -12.23 -2.44 13.53
C LYS A 145 -13.06 -1.50 12.67
N ASN A 146 -14.00 -2.09 11.94
CA ASN A 146 -14.99 -1.38 11.14
C ASN A 146 -14.38 -0.40 10.13
N LEU A 147 -13.27 -0.79 9.49
CA LEU A 147 -12.72 -0.04 8.36
C LEU A 147 -13.72 -0.16 7.19
N ASN A 148 -14.36 0.95 6.83
CA ASN A 148 -15.40 0.98 5.83
C ASN A 148 -14.81 1.05 4.41
N ILE A 149 -15.16 0.08 3.57
CA ILE A 149 -14.72 -0.01 2.16
C ILE A 149 -15.88 0.17 1.17
N ALA A 150 -17.05 0.60 1.63
CA ALA A 150 -18.24 0.76 0.78
C ALA A 150 -17.96 1.71 -0.40
N GLY A 151 -18.33 1.27 -1.61
CA GLY A 151 -18.15 2.04 -2.84
C GLY A 151 -16.71 2.16 -3.35
N GLN A 152 -15.74 1.49 -2.71
CA GLN A 152 -14.32 1.60 -3.06
C GLN A 152 -13.83 0.47 -3.98
N TYR A 153 -14.71 -0.42 -4.42
CA TYR A 153 -14.38 -1.60 -5.22
C TYR A 153 -15.36 -1.79 -6.37
N LYS A 154 -14.92 -2.46 -7.45
CA LYS A 154 -15.81 -2.97 -8.49
C LYS A 154 -16.27 -4.39 -8.20
N ASP A 155 -15.34 -5.24 -7.77
CA ASP A 155 -15.60 -6.59 -7.29
C ASP A 155 -14.82 -6.81 -5.98
N LYS A 156 -15.59 -6.99 -4.91
CA LYS A 156 -15.06 -7.18 -3.56
C LYS A 156 -14.12 -8.38 -3.44
N ASN A 157 -14.34 -9.43 -4.24
CA ASN A 157 -13.53 -10.64 -4.18
C ASN A 157 -12.10 -10.40 -4.69
N ASN A 158 -11.88 -9.34 -5.48
CA ASN A 158 -10.57 -8.98 -5.99
C ASN A 158 -9.82 -7.99 -5.09
N MET A 159 -10.39 -7.64 -3.94
CA MET A 159 -9.82 -6.66 -3.03
C MET A 159 -8.73 -7.26 -2.14
N LYS A 160 -7.68 -6.48 -1.92
CA LYS A 160 -6.62 -6.77 -0.97
C LYS A 160 -6.31 -5.55 -0.10
N LEU A 161 -5.76 -5.84 1.07
CA LEU A 161 -5.21 -4.89 2.01
C LEU A 161 -3.69 -4.99 1.95
N LEU A 162 -3.02 -3.90 1.60
CA LEU A 162 -1.57 -3.75 1.66
C LEU A 162 -1.22 -2.89 2.87
N VAL A 163 -0.53 -3.49 3.83
CA VAL A 163 0.00 -2.79 5.01
C VAL A 163 1.46 -2.47 4.77
N ILE A 164 1.82 -1.20 4.97
CA ILE A 164 3.19 -0.70 4.85
C ILE A 164 3.57 -0.06 6.17
N VAL A 165 4.70 -0.46 6.74
CA VAL A 165 5.35 0.24 7.85
C VAL A 165 6.53 1.03 7.31
N HIS A 166 6.62 2.30 7.66
CA HIS A 166 7.58 3.21 7.07
C HIS A 166 7.99 4.30 8.06
N THR A 167 9.10 4.98 7.78
CA THR A 167 9.47 6.18 8.53
C THR A 167 8.58 7.38 8.14
N PRO A 168 8.36 8.36 9.03
CA PRO A 168 7.66 9.60 8.71
C PRO A 168 8.35 10.39 7.59
N GLY A 169 7.59 11.24 6.87
CA GLY A 169 8.10 12.13 5.82
C GLY A 169 7.48 11.87 4.46
N LYS A 170 7.98 12.54 3.42
CA LYS A 170 7.60 12.34 2.00
C LYS A 170 8.79 11.88 1.16
N VAL A 171 8.50 11.34 -0.03
CA VAL A 171 9.56 10.97 -0.98
C VAL A 171 10.42 12.19 -1.30
N GLY A 172 11.74 12.05 -1.14
CA GLY A 172 12.72 13.12 -1.28
C GLY A 172 13.25 13.66 0.05
N ASP A 173 12.56 13.42 1.16
CA ASP A 173 13.12 13.72 2.49
C ASP A 173 14.20 12.69 2.85
N ALA A 174 15.19 13.12 3.64
CA ALA A 174 16.26 12.23 4.11
C ALA A 174 15.72 11.19 5.10
N GLY A 175 16.13 9.92 4.94
CA GLY A 175 15.77 8.84 5.87
C GLY A 175 14.37 8.26 5.69
N VAL A 176 13.67 8.62 4.61
CA VAL A 176 12.36 8.04 4.27
C VAL A 176 12.53 6.67 3.61
N GLU A 177 11.93 5.64 4.20
CA GLU A 177 11.99 4.26 3.71
C GLU A 177 10.74 3.47 4.14
N ILE A 178 10.50 2.34 3.48
CA ILE A 178 9.59 1.27 3.91
C ILE A 178 10.41 0.29 4.74
N VAL A 179 10.01 0.10 5.99
CA VAL A 179 10.65 -0.86 6.90
C VAL A 179 10.18 -2.28 6.64
N ASN A 180 8.88 -2.46 6.36
CA ASN A 180 8.32 -3.73 5.88
C ASN A 180 6.97 -3.46 5.19
N ALA A 181 6.56 -4.35 4.30
CA ALA A 181 5.24 -4.37 3.67
C ALA A 181 4.70 -5.81 3.60
N GLN A 182 3.39 -5.97 3.75
CA GLN A 182 2.71 -7.27 3.68
C GLN A 182 1.30 -7.04 3.12
N GLU A 183 0.82 -7.95 2.27
CA GLU A 183 -0.55 -7.91 1.76
C GLU A 183 -1.35 -9.16 2.12
N CYS A 184 -2.65 -8.99 2.26
CA CYS A 184 -3.63 -10.08 2.41
C CYS A 184 -4.93 -9.73 1.67
N GLY A 185 -5.64 -10.75 1.20
CA GLY A 185 -7.02 -10.63 0.74
C GLY A 185 -8.00 -10.37 1.87
N LEU A 186 -9.25 -10.10 1.49
CA LEU A 186 -10.35 -10.04 2.44
C LEU A 186 -10.66 -11.45 2.99
N ASN A 187 -10.92 -11.55 4.31
CA ASN A 187 -11.13 -12.83 5.00
C ASN A 187 -9.93 -13.79 4.98
N GLU A 188 -8.71 -13.27 4.84
CA GLU A 188 -7.48 -14.07 4.80
C GLU A 188 -6.68 -13.99 6.12
N ILE A 189 -6.02 -15.10 6.45
CA ILE A 189 -4.93 -15.15 7.42
C ILE A 189 -3.61 -15.22 6.65
N LYS A 190 -2.86 -14.12 6.62
CA LYS A 190 -1.51 -14.06 6.06
C LYS A 190 -0.48 -14.32 7.16
N LYS A 191 0.30 -15.37 6.99
CA LYS A 191 1.39 -15.74 7.92
C LYS A 191 2.56 -14.76 7.82
N TRP A 192 3.43 -14.79 8.82
CA TRP A 192 4.68 -14.02 8.89
C TRP A 192 5.47 -14.08 7.58
N ASN A 193 5.94 -12.93 7.11
CA ASN A 193 6.99 -12.83 6.09
C ASN A 193 8.39 -12.87 6.69
#